data_AF-A0A7X2M417-F1
#
_entry.id   AF-A0A7X2M417-F1
#
_cell.length_a   1.000
_cell.length_b   1.000
_cell.length_c   1.000
_cell.angle_alpha   90.00
_cell.angle_beta   90.00
_cell.angle_gamma   90.00
#
_symmetry.space_group_name_H-M   'P 1'
#
loop_
_entity.id
_entity.type
_entity.pdbx_description
1 polymer ?
#
loop_
_entity_poly.entity_id
_entity_poly.type
_entity_poly.pdbx_seq_one_letter_code
_entity_poly.pdbx_strand_id
1 'polypeptide(L)'
;MKYEIKGGAFPVVVCELENGEQMITEKGSMVWMSPNMQMDTAGGGLGKMFSKAFSGESMFQNIYTAQGAGMIAFGSSFPGRILPLEIRPGREMIVQKSAFLASEAGIQLSIHFNKKMGAGFFGGEGFIMQRLSGSGMAFVEIDGELVEYQLGPGQQIVVDTGNVAGFEVGVQIDIQQVPGIKNKLLGGEGLFNTVLTGPGKIWLQTMPISSVAASIRPFISSGNA
;
A
#
# COMPACT_ATOMS: atom_id res chain seq x y z
N MET A 1 -9.07 17.03 10.60
CA MET A 1 -9.80 15.79 10.24
C MET A 1 -9.99 14.87 11.45
N LYS A 2 -11.19 14.28 11.60
CA LYS A 2 -11.48 13.18 12.55
C LYS A 2 -11.74 11.91 11.76
N TYR A 3 -11.39 10.74 12.30
CA TYR A 3 -11.68 9.47 11.64
C TYR A 3 -12.23 8.41 12.58
N GLU A 4 -12.95 7.46 12.00
CA GLU A 4 -13.45 6.25 12.65
C GLU A 4 -13.25 5.06 11.70
N ILE A 5 -12.66 3.97 12.19
CA ILE A 5 -12.57 2.72 11.43
C ILE A 5 -13.79 1.86 11.80
N LYS A 6 -14.59 1.49 10.80
CA LYS A 6 -15.80 0.69 10.94
C LYS A 6 -15.63 -0.67 10.27
N GLY A 7 -16.46 -1.62 10.69
CA GLY A 7 -16.46 -2.99 10.18
C GLY A 7 -15.62 -3.94 11.03
N GLY A 8 -15.49 -5.17 10.55
CA GLY A 8 -14.60 -6.19 11.12
C GLY A 8 -13.51 -6.52 10.11
N ALA A 9 -13.51 -7.77 9.63
CA ALA A 9 -12.60 -8.24 8.58
C ALA A 9 -12.77 -7.56 7.21
N PHE A 10 -13.78 -6.69 7.03
CA PHE A 10 -14.01 -5.91 5.81
C PHE A 10 -14.10 -4.41 6.18
N PRO A 11 -12.97 -3.80 6.54
CA PRO A 11 -12.97 -2.49 7.18
C PRO A 11 -13.10 -1.34 6.18
N VAL A 12 -13.64 -0.24 6.68
CA VAL A 12 -13.67 1.08 6.04
C VAL A 12 -13.17 2.13 7.04
N VAL A 13 -12.43 3.13 6.58
CA VAL A 13 -12.13 4.33 7.37
C VAL A 13 -13.05 5.44 6.92
N VAL A 14 -13.82 5.98 7.85
CA VAL A 14 -14.70 7.14 7.65
C VAL A 14 -14.00 8.36 8.19
N CYS A 15 -13.75 9.35 7.34
CA CYS A 15 -13.15 10.62 7.70
C CYS A 15 -14.21 11.72 7.67
N GLU A 16 -14.26 12.51 8.75
CA GLU A 16 -15.01 13.76 8.84
C GLU A 16 -14.06 14.93 8.58
N LEU A 17 -14.46 15.80 7.65
CA LEU A 17 -13.69 16.91 7.14
C LEU A 17 -14.37 18.24 7.39
N GLU A 18 -13.59 19.23 7.76
CA GLU A 18 -14.00 20.63 7.75
C GLU A 18 -13.89 21.24 6.34
N ASN A 19 -14.50 22.41 6.13
CA ASN A 19 -14.47 23.10 4.84
C ASN A 19 -13.02 23.33 4.36
N GLY A 20 -12.71 22.84 3.16
CA GLY A 20 -11.39 22.95 2.54
C GLY A 20 -10.38 21.87 2.96
N GLU A 21 -10.69 21.01 3.94
CA GLU A 21 -9.84 19.86 4.23
C GLU A 21 -9.86 18.87 3.05
N GLN A 22 -8.77 18.11 2.92
CA GLN A 22 -8.51 17.24 1.77
C GLN A 22 -8.07 15.84 2.19
N MET A 23 -8.55 14.84 1.46
CA MET A 23 -8.05 13.46 1.48
C MET A 23 -7.47 13.08 0.12
N ILE A 24 -6.34 12.37 0.13
CA ILE A 24 -5.64 11.89 -1.07
C ILE A 24 -5.71 10.36 -1.10
N THR A 25 -5.92 9.78 -2.27
CA THR A 25 -5.78 8.33 -2.53
C THR A 25 -5.14 8.07 -3.90
N GLU A 26 -4.37 6.98 -4.03
CA GLU A 26 -3.79 6.53 -5.31
C GLU A 26 -4.65 5.50 -6.04
N LYS A 27 -5.75 5.06 -5.44
CA LYS A 27 -6.63 4.00 -5.96
C LYS A 27 -8.10 4.38 -5.86
N GLY A 28 -8.95 3.64 -6.56
CA GLY A 28 -10.41 3.76 -6.47
C GLY A 28 -10.97 3.22 -5.13
N SER A 29 -10.39 3.63 -4.00
CA SER A 29 -10.75 3.16 -2.65
C SER A 29 -11.93 3.91 -2.02
N MET A 30 -12.36 5.02 -2.62
CA MET A 30 -13.56 5.74 -2.16
C MET A 30 -14.79 4.84 -2.31
N VAL A 31 -15.54 4.66 -1.21
CA VAL A 31 -16.75 3.82 -1.18
C VAL A 31 -18.01 4.67 -1.15
N TRP A 32 -18.06 5.65 -0.23
CA TRP A 32 -19.12 6.65 -0.18
C TRP A 32 -18.59 7.98 0.34
N MET A 33 -19.31 9.06 0.02
CA MET A 33 -18.99 10.40 0.49
C MET A 33 -20.23 11.28 0.54
N SER A 34 -20.15 12.38 1.26
CA SER A 34 -21.18 13.42 1.28
C SER A 34 -21.24 14.14 -0.07
N PRO A 35 -22.40 14.65 -0.51
CA PRO A 35 -22.55 15.27 -1.84
C PRO A 35 -21.68 16.51 -2.07
N ASN A 36 -21.14 17.11 -1.01
CA ASN A 36 -20.30 18.29 -1.04
C ASN A 36 -18.79 17.97 -1.11
N MET A 37 -18.41 16.70 -1.28
CA MET A 37 -17.03 16.32 -1.55
C MET A 37 -16.74 16.46 -3.05
N GLN A 38 -15.78 17.31 -3.39
CA GLN A 38 -15.33 17.54 -4.76
C GLN A 38 -14.07 16.73 -5.05
N MET A 39 -14.04 15.99 -6.15
CA MET A 39 -12.89 15.20 -6.58
C MET A 39 -12.13 15.91 -7.70
N ASP A 40 -10.83 16.07 -7.51
CA ASP A 40 -9.88 16.47 -8.55
C ASP A 40 -8.84 15.36 -8.75
N THR A 41 -8.68 14.89 -9.98
CA THR A 41 -7.61 13.93 -10.31
C THR A 41 -6.34 14.70 -10.70
N ALA A 42 -5.42 14.85 -9.74
CA ALA A 42 -4.12 15.42 -10.00
C ALA A 42 -3.26 14.41 -10.77
N GLY A 43 -2.88 14.79 -12.00
CA GLY A 43 -2.22 13.90 -12.96
C GLY A 43 -3.03 13.64 -14.24
N GLY A 44 -4.23 14.22 -14.39
CA GLY A 44 -5.14 13.98 -15.53
C GLY A 44 -5.02 14.91 -16.75
N GLY A 45 -3.87 15.54 -16.98
CA GLY A 45 -3.63 16.32 -18.20
C GLY A 45 -2.46 15.74 -18.98
N LEU A 46 -2.65 15.44 -20.28
CA LEU A 46 -1.62 14.86 -21.16
C LEU A 46 -0.24 15.54 -20.95
N GLY A 47 -0.17 16.88 -20.89
CA GLY A 47 1.09 17.61 -20.73
C GLY A 47 1.78 17.49 -19.36
N LYS A 48 1.04 17.32 -18.25
CA LYS A 48 1.61 17.15 -16.90
C LYS A 48 1.89 15.68 -16.55
N MET A 49 1.21 14.74 -17.22
CA MET A 49 1.54 13.31 -17.17
C MET A 49 2.94 13.05 -17.72
N PHE A 50 3.28 13.66 -18.87
CA PHE A 50 4.59 13.45 -19.48
C PHE A 50 5.73 13.98 -18.59
N SER A 51 5.60 15.15 -17.97
CA SER A 51 6.69 15.68 -17.13
C SER A 51 6.95 14.87 -15.86
N LYS A 52 5.92 14.29 -15.23
CA LYS A 52 6.08 13.39 -14.05
C LYS A 52 6.41 11.95 -14.42
N ALA A 53 6.02 11.48 -15.61
CA ALA A 53 6.47 10.18 -16.12
C ALA A 53 7.99 10.15 -16.34
N PHE A 54 8.59 11.29 -16.73
CA PHE A 54 10.04 11.43 -16.86
C PHE A 54 10.80 11.45 -15.52
N SER A 55 10.15 11.79 -14.39
CA SER A 55 10.75 11.70 -13.05
C SER A 55 10.61 10.31 -12.40
N GLY A 56 9.84 9.39 -13.00
CA GLY A 56 9.55 8.07 -12.43
C GLY A 56 8.50 8.09 -11.32
N GLU A 57 7.86 9.24 -11.05
CA GLU A 57 6.96 9.48 -9.92
C GLU A 57 5.48 9.57 -10.32
N SER A 58 5.08 9.03 -11.47
CA SER A 58 3.70 9.14 -11.95
C SER A 58 2.73 8.30 -11.11
N MET A 59 2.40 8.81 -9.93
CA MET A 59 1.35 8.30 -9.07
C MET A 59 0.10 9.13 -9.36
N PHE A 60 -0.87 8.49 -10.01
CA PHE A 60 -2.19 9.09 -10.17
C PHE A 60 -2.80 9.26 -8.78
N GLN A 61 -3.15 10.48 -8.43
CA GLN A 61 -3.74 10.79 -7.14
C GLN A 61 -5.12 11.41 -7.35
N ASN A 62 -6.11 10.85 -6.68
CA ASN A 62 -7.41 11.47 -6.52
C ASN A 62 -7.40 12.27 -5.23
N ILE A 63 -7.70 13.56 -5.34
CA ILE A 63 -7.78 14.50 -4.23
C ILE A 63 -9.26 14.83 -4.03
N TYR A 64 -9.77 14.54 -2.84
CA TYR A 64 -11.14 14.85 -2.44
C TYR A 64 -11.11 16.03 -1.47
N THR A 65 -11.77 17.13 -1.84
CA THR A 65 -11.83 18.37 -1.04
C THR A 65 -13.25 18.60 -0.54
N ALA A 66 -13.42 18.89 0.75
CA ALA A 66 -14.72 19.16 1.33
C ALA A 66 -15.18 20.61 1.05
N GLN A 67 -16.41 20.80 0.53
CA GLN A 67 -17.05 22.10 0.36
C GLN A 67 -18.08 22.30 1.49
N GLY A 68 -17.63 22.81 2.64
CA GLY A 68 -18.35 22.76 3.91
C GLY A 68 -17.95 21.53 4.75
N ALA A 69 -18.61 21.33 5.90
CA ALA A 69 -18.43 20.10 6.67
C ALA A 69 -18.88 18.88 5.84
N GLY A 70 -18.04 17.86 5.74
CA GLY A 70 -18.27 16.71 4.87
C GLY A 70 -17.72 15.41 5.43
N MET A 71 -18.10 14.31 4.79
CA MET A 71 -17.65 12.96 5.14
C MET A 71 -17.21 12.24 3.88
N ILE A 72 -16.13 11.45 3.97
CA ILE A 72 -15.71 10.50 2.95
C ILE A 72 -15.26 9.20 3.61
N ALA A 73 -15.54 8.07 2.98
CA ALA A 73 -15.13 6.76 3.44
C ALA A 73 -14.27 6.04 2.40
N PHE A 74 -13.17 5.44 2.86
CA PHE A 74 -12.27 4.62 2.06
C PHE A 74 -12.30 3.17 2.56
N GLY A 75 -12.53 2.23 1.66
CA GLY A 75 -12.67 0.81 1.96
C GLY A 75 -11.43 0.04 1.57
N SER A 76 -11.09 -0.97 2.36
CA SER A 76 -10.03 -1.89 1.99
C SER A 76 -10.41 -2.69 0.75
N SER A 77 -9.45 -2.93 -0.13
CA SER A 77 -9.59 -3.71 -1.37
C SER A 77 -9.63 -5.21 -1.13
N PHE A 78 -9.22 -5.66 0.05
CA PHE A 78 -9.17 -7.07 0.43
C PHE A 78 -9.55 -7.25 1.92
N PRO A 79 -10.03 -8.44 2.34
CA PRO A 79 -10.36 -8.66 3.74
C PRO A 79 -9.12 -8.51 4.62
N GLY A 80 -9.25 -7.78 5.73
CA GLY A 80 -8.18 -7.58 6.68
C GLY A 80 -8.39 -6.40 7.61
N ARG A 81 -7.39 -5.52 7.73
CA ARG A 81 -7.36 -4.41 8.70
C ARG A 81 -6.92 -3.09 8.06
N ILE A 82 -7.47 -1.97 8.51
CA ILE A 82 -6.91 -0.64 8.24
C ILE A 82 -6.02 -0.22 9.42
N LEU A 83 -4.78 0.11 9.15
CA LEU A 83 -3.81 0.60 10.12
C LEU A 83 -3.62 2.12 9.94
N PRO A 84 -4.01 2.95 10.93
CA PRO A 84 -3.71 4.37 10.92
C PRO A 84 -2.23 4.59 11.30
N LEU A 85 -1.52 5.34 10.47
CA LEU A 85 -0.12 5.72 10.64
C LEU A 85 -0.02 7.23 10.77
N GLU A 86 0.50 7.68 11.90
CA GLU A 86 0.86 9.08 12.08
C GLU A 86 2.26 9.33 11.52
N ILE A 87 2.33 10.15 10.47
CA ILE A 87 3.57 10.55 9.81
C ILE A 87 3.94 11.95 10.29
N ARG A 88 5.21 12.11 10.67
CA ARG A 88 5.80 13.40 11.06
C ARG A 88 7.25 13.45 10.59
N PRO A 89 7.88 14.64 10.50
CA PRO A 89 9.31 14.74 10.22
C PRO A 89 10.14 13.86 11.16
N GLY A 90 11.01 13.00 10.60
CA GLY A 90 11.80 12.03 11.36
C GLY A 90 11.07 10.73 11.75
N ARG A 91 9.77 10.62 11.48
CA ARG A 91 8.94 9.42 11.69
C ARG A 91 8.22 9.04 10.40
N GLU A 92 9.02 8.91 9.36
CA GLU A 92 8.57 8.51 8.04
C GLU A 92 8.44 6.99 7.99
N MET A 93 7.54 6.49 7.15
CA MET A 93 7.23 5.06 7.06
C MET A 93 7.40 4.57 5.64
N ILE A 94 7.84 3.32 5.48
CA ILE A 94 7.88 2.65 4.19
C ILE A 94 6.76 1.62 4.16
N VAL A 95 5.91 1.66 3.13
CA VAL A 95 4.77 0.74 2.99
C VAL A 95 4.71 0.18 1.58
N GLN A 96 4.14 -0.99 1.40
CA GLN A 96 3.89 -1.54 0.08
C GLN A 96 2.92 -0.61 -0.68
N LYS A 97 3.19 -0.34 -1.95
CA LYS A 97 2.35 0.57 -2.75
C LYS A 97 0.87 0.21 -2.73
N SER A 98 0.56 -1.09 -2.85
CA SER A 98 -0.82 -1.57 -2.79
C SER A 98 -1.47 -1.36 -1.41
N ALA A 99 -0.69 -1.33 -0.33
CA ALA A 99 -1.19 -1.10 1.03
C ALA A 99 -1.66 0.35 1.25
N PHE A 100 -1.12 1.34 0.53
CA PHE A 100 -1.56 2.74 0.72
C PHE A 100 -3.05 2.91 0.40
N LEU A 101 -3.86 3.32 1.38
CA LEU A 101 -5.32 3.45 1.25
C LEU A 101 -5.77 4.88 0.99
N ALA A 102 -5.38 5.80 1.88
CA ALA A 102 -5.67 7.22 1.79
C ALA A 102 -4.78 8.01 2.78
N SER A 103 -4.66 9.32 2.63
CA SER A 103 -3.99 10.19 3.60
C SER A 103 -4.53 11.60 3.62
N GLU A 104 -4.17 12.36 4.66
CA GLU A 104 -4.28 13.82 4.65
C GLU A 104 -3.33 14.44 3.60
N ALA A 105 -3.64 15.65 3.14
CA ALA A 105 -2.87 16.34 2.10
C ALA A 105 -1.43 16.73 2.49
N GLY A 106 -1.10 16.71 3.79
CA GLY A 106 0.25 16.95 4.28
C GLY A 106 1.22 15.77 4.07
N ILE A 107 0.71 14.62 3.61
CA ILE A 107 1.52 13.42 3.34
C ILE A 107 2.03 13.42 1.90
N GLN A 108 3.34 13.20 1.76
CA GLN A 108 4.02 13.07 0.49
C GLN A 108 4.42 11.62 0.28
N LEU A 109 4.06 11.10 -0.89
CA LEU A 109 4.37 9.76 -1.34
C LEU A 109 5.54 9.83 -2.32
N SER A 110 6.51 8.92 -2.18
CA SER A 110 7.58 8.74 -3.15
C SER A 110 8.00 7.27 -3.24
N ILE A 111 8.57 6.85 -4.37
CA ILE A 111 9.06 5.47 -4.50
C ILE A 111 10.31 5.30 -3.63
N HIS A 112 10.25 4.38 -2.67
CA HIS A 112 11.40 3.99 -1.86
C HIS A 112 12.21 2.88 -2.53
N PHE A 113 11.49 1.89 -3.07
CA PHE A 113 12.09 0.70 -3.66
C PHE A 113 11.17 0.17 -4.76
N ASN A 114 11.77 -0.31 -5.85
CA ASN A 114 11.03 -0.97 -6.94
C ASN A 114 11.84 -2.15 -7.48
N LYS A 115 11.27 -3.35 -7.38
CA LYS A 115 11.79 -4.56 -8.02
C LYS A 115 10.79 -5.05 -9.07
N LYS A 116 11.20 -4.99 -10.33
CA LYS A 116 10.47 -5.64 -11.43
C LYS A 116 10.56 -7.16 -11.27
N MET A 117 9.41 -7.81 -11.14
CA MET A 117 9.30 -9.26 -10.88
C MET A 117 8.49 -9.95 -11.98
N GLY A 118 8.88 -9.78 -13.25
CA GLY A 118 8.24 -10.47 -14.39
C GLY A 118 6.75 -10.15 -14.61
N ALA A 119 6.20 -10.58 -15.75
CA ALA A 119 4.78 -10.43 -16.03
C ALA A 119 3.98 -11.46 -15.22
N GLY A 120 3.06 -11.00 -14.36
CA GLY A 120 2.13 -11.85 -13.62
C GLY A 120 2.25 -11.82 -12.09
N PHE A 121 3.28 -11.19 -11.53
CA PHE A 121 3.37 -10.92 -10.08
C PHE A 121 2.97 -9.48 -9.78
N PHE A 122 2.25 -9.27 -8.67
CA PHE A 122 1.86 -7.94 -8.18
C PHE A 122 1.22 -7.03 -9.24
N GLY A 123 0.25 -7.56 -10.01
CA GLY A 123 -0.46 -6.78 -11.03
C GLY A 123 0.38 -6.35 -12.24
N GLY A 124 1.62 -6.88 -12.40
CA GLY A 124 2.50 -6.58 -13.53
C GLY A 124 3.44 -5.39 -13.32
N GLU A 125 3.24 -4.59 -12.26
CA GLU A 125 4.16 -3.49 -11.90
C GLU A 125 5.40 -3.98 -11.14
N GLY A 126 5.34 -5.19 -10.59
CA GLY A 126 6.37 -5.72 -9.68
C GLY A 126 6.13 -5.30 -8.23
N PHE A 127 7.12 -5.53 -7.37
CA PHE A 127 7.03 -5.18 -5.96
C PHE A 127 7.58 -3.78 -5.71
N ILE A 128 6.69 -2.88 -5.28
CA ILE A 128 6.99 -1.46 -5.08
C ILE A 128 6.71 -1.12 -3.62
N MET A 129 7.71 -0.52 -2.97
CA MET A 129 7.57 0.12 -1.65
C MET A 129 7.60 1.63 -1.83
N GLN A 130 6.70 2.32 -1.16
CA GLN A 130 6.60 3.77 -1.13
C GLN A 130 6.99 4.31 0.25
N ARG A 131 7.63 5.48 0.25
CA ARG A 131 7.92 6.26 1.44
C ARG A 131 6.81 7.26 1.67
N LEU A 132 6.29 7.27 2.89
CA LEU A 132 5.32 8.23 3.40
C LEU A 132 6.07 9.23 4.27
N SER A 133 6.08 10.49 3.84
CA SER A 133 6.79 11.59 4.48
C SER A 133 5.88 12.81 4.65
N GLY A 134 6.36 13.87 5.30
CA GLY A 134 5.57 15.06 5.61
C GLY A 134 4.93 15.01 7.00
N SER A 135 3.70 15.49 7.12
CA SER A 135 2.99 15.57 8.41
C SER A 135 1.50 15.32 8.24
N GLY A 136 0.95 14.40 9.03
CA GLY A 136 -0.48 14.06 9.05
C GLY A 136 -0.74 12.58 9.26
N MET A 137 -1.97 12.18 9.06
CA MET A 137 -2.42 10.79 9.11
C MET A 137 -2.43 10.17 7.71
N ALA A 138 -1.85 8.97 7.63
CA ALA A 138 -2.02 8.06 6.52
C ALA A 138 -2.77 6.81 7.00
N PHE A 139 -3.55 6.21 6.11
CA PHE A 139 -4.25 4.95 6.33
C PHE A 139 -3.69 3.94 5.34
N VAL A 140 -3.31 2.77 5.86
CA VAL A 140 -2.86 1.66 5.04
C VAL A 140 -3.72 0.44 5.30
N GLU A 141 -3.98 -0.34 4.26
CA GLU A 141 -4.63 -1.63 4.38
C GLU A 141 -3.60 -2.74 4.61
N ILE A 142 -4.00 -3.72 5.40
CA ILE A 142 -3.25 -4.92 5.72
C ILE A 142 -4.13 -6.10 5.28
N ASP A 143 -3.64 -6.88 4.32
CA ASP A 143 -4.37 -8.02 3.77
C ASP A 143 -4.30 -9.22 4.74
N GLY A 144 -5.47 -9.64 5.24
CA GLY A 144 -5.57 -10.58 6.35
C GLY A 144 -5.30 -9.92 7.70
N GLU A 145 -4.46 -10.53 8.53
CA GLU A 145 -4.13 -10.02 9.85
C GLU A 145 -2.79 -9.30 9.88
N LEU A 146 -2.68 -8.33 10.78
CA LEU A 146 -1.44 -7.61 11.05
C LEU A 146 -0.57 -8.40 12.03
N VAL A 147 0.68 -8.63 11.66
CA VAL A 147 1.71 -9.19 12.54
C VAL A 147 2.87 -8.20 12.64
N GLU A 148 3.23 -7.82 13.85
CA GLU A 148 4.30 -6.85 14.11
C GLU A 148 5.52 -7.52 14.73
N TYR A 149 6.71 -7.10 14.27
CA TYR A 149 7.98 -7.43 14.93
C TYR A 149 8.82 -6.19 15.11
N GLN A 150 9.53 -6.12 16.24
CA GLN A 150 10.59 -5.15 16.47
C GLN A 150 11.93 -5.83 16.19
N LEU A 151 12.65 -5.38 15.17
CA LEU A 151 13.99 -5.87 14.87
C LEU A 151 15.03 -5.01 15.59
N GLY A 152 15.95 -5.66 16.31
CA GLY A 152 17.16 -5.01 16.82
C GLY A 152 18.18 -4.70 15.72
N PRO A 153 19.24 -3.92 16.01
CA PRO A 153 20.30 -3.64 15.03
C PRO A 153 20.93 -4.93 14.49
N GLY A 154 20.92 -5.11 13.17
CA GLY A 154 21.49 -6.31 12.52
C GLY A 154 20.65 -7.59 12.67
N GLN A 155 19.55 -7.56 13.42
CA GLN A 155 18.63 -8.69 13.50
C GLN A 155 17.89 -8.84 12.17
N GLN A 156 17.81 -10.08 11.67
CA GLN A 156 17.19 -10.39 10.39
C GLN A 156 15.96 -11.26 10.54
N ILE A 157 15.03 -11.09 9.61
CA ILE A 157 13.92 -12.02 9.37
C ILE A 157 13.75 -12.21 7.86
N VAL A 158 13.46 -13.43 7.46
CA VAL A 158 13.15 -13.80 6.08
C VAL A 158 11.64 -13.93 5.94
N VAL A 159 11.06 -13.24 4.96
CA VAL A 159 9.62 -13.15 4.74
C VAL A 159 9.33 -13.39 3.26
N ASP A 160 8.24 -14.05 2.90
CA ASP A 160 7.77 -14.02 1.52
C ASP A 160 7.54 -12.56 1.09
N THR A 161 7.99 -12.19 -0.12
CA THR A 161 7.93 -10.80 -0.58
C THR A 161 6.53 -10.20 -0.51
N GLY A 162 5.47 -10.96 -0.79
CA GLY A 162 4.11 -10.43 -0.74
C GLY A 162 3.61 -10.14 0.67
N ASN A 163 4.20 -10.78 1.68
CA ASN A 163 3.77 -10.66 3.07
C ASN A 163 4.38 -9.43 3.79
N VAL A 164 5.25 -8.67 3.13
CA VAL A 164 5.81 -7.41 3.67
C VAL A 164 4.84 -6.25 3.40
N ALA A 165 4.11 -5.80 4.42
CA ALA A 165 3.19 -4.68 4.29
C ALA A 165 3.88 -3.31 4.48
N GLY A 166 4.88 -3.24 5.37
CA GLY A 166 5.66 -2.03 5.58
C GLY A 166 6.71 -2.15 6.68
N PHE A 167 7.49 -1.10 6.90
CA PHE A 167 8.51 -1.00 7.93
C PHE A 167 8.93 0.45 8.20
N GLU A 168 9.57 0.68 9.34
CA GLU A 168 10.23 1.96 9.68
C GLU A 168 11.51 2.16 8.85
N VAL A 169 11.87 3.42 8.55
CA VAL A 169 13.03 3.78 7.69
C VAL A 169 14.38 3.20 8.13
N GLY A 170 14.54 2.82 9.41
CA GLY A 170 15.76 2.17 9.91
C GLY A 170 15.94 0.72 9.42
N VAL A 171 14.89 0.08 8.91
CA VAL A 171 14.93 -1.30 8.43
C VAL A 171 15.41 -1.34 6.98
N GLN A 172 16.39 -2.20 6.71
CA GLN A 172 16.89 -2.48 5.38
C GLN A 172 16.11 -3.62 4.73
N ILE A 173 15.87 -3.53 3.43
CA ILE A 173 15.17 -4.53 2.62
C ILE A 173 16.10 -5.10 1.55
N ASP A 174 16.15 -6.43 1.43
CA ASP A 174 16.83 -7.14 0.34
C ASP A 174 15.92 -8.24 -0.24
N ILE A 175 15.66 -8.21 -1.55
CA ILE A 175 14.81 -9.20 -2.23
C ILE A 175 15.69 -10.20 -2.97
N GLN A 176 15.59 -11.46 -2.55
CA GLN A 176 16.37 -12.58 -3.04
C GLN A 176 15.46 -13.57 -3.79
N GLN A 177 15.96 -14.09 -4.91
CA GLN A 177 15.26 -15.19 -5.58
C GLN A 177 15.46 -16.48 -4.79
N VAL A 178 14.39 -17.26 -4.61
CA VAL A 178 14.51 -18.59 -3.98
C VAL A 178 15.47 -19.45 -4.81
N PRO A 179 16.49 -20.09 -4.21
CA PRO A 179 17.43 -20.92 -4.95
C PRO A 179 16.77 -22.18 -5.54
N GLY A 180 17.07 -22.48 -6.81
CA GLY A 180 16.73 -23.74 -7.47
C GLY A 180 15.32 -23.80 -8.08
N ILE A 181 15.24 -24.31 -9.33
CA ILE A 181 13.98 -24.48 -10.08
C ILE A 181 13.06 -25.50 -9.40
N LYS A 182 13.62 -26.53 -8.75
CA LYS A 182 12.83 -27.55 -8.02
C LYS A 182 12.07 -26.96 -6.84
N ASN A 183 12.68 -26.06 -6.07
CA ASN A 183 12.02 -25.41 -4.93
C ASN A 183 10.90 -24.47 -5.40
N LYS A 184 11.12 -23.75 -6.51
CA LYS A 184 10.11 -22.88 -7.13
C LYS A 184 8.89 -23.61 -7.68
N LEU A 185 9.04 -24.85 -8.15
CA LEU A 185 7.95 -25.63 -8.77
C LEU A 185 7.28 -26.63 -7.81
N LEU A 186 8.04 -27.18 -6.85
CA LEU A 186 7.55 -28.23 -5.94
C LEU A 186 7.29 -27.72 -4.53
N GLY A 187 7.88 -26.58 -4.13
CA GLY A 187 7.82 -26.08 -2.76
C GLY A 187 6.56 -25.28 -2.44
N GLY A 188 5.87 -24.71 -3.44
CA GLY A 188 4.70 -23.84 -3.23
C GLY A 188 5.00 -22.50 -2.55
N GLU A 189 6.20 -22.32 -1.97
CA GLU A 189 6.74 -21.06 -1.48
C GLU A 189 7.03 -20.13 -2.68
N GLY A 190 6.68 -18.85 -2.55
CA GLY A 190 6.77 -17.88 -3.63
C GLY A 190 8.14 -17.80 -4.31
N LEU A 191 8.23 -17.17 -5.48
CA LEU A 191 9.48 -17.13 -6.26
C LEU A 191 10.60 -16.29 -5.62
N PHE A 192 10.25 -15.47 -4.61
CA PHE A 192 11.14 -14.48 -4.00
C PHE A 192 10.90 -14.38 -2.51
N ASN A 193 12.00 -14.34 -1.76
CA ASN A 193 12.02 -14.03 -0.34
C ASN A 193 12.62 -12.65 -0.13
N THR A 194 12.19 -11.99 0.94
CA THR A 194 12.66 -10.68 1.37
C THR A 194 13.32 -10.82 2.72
N VAL A 195 14.56 -10.36 2.82
CA VAL A 195 15.29 -10.25 4.07
C VAL A 195 15.12 -8.83 4.59
N LEU A 196 14.54 -8.71 5.78
CA LEU A 196 14.42 -7.45 6.51
C LEU A 196 15.47 -7.43 7.62
N THR A 197 16.30 -6.39 7.66
CA THR A 197 17.37 -6.23 8.66
C THR A 197 17.15 -4.97 9.48
N GLY A 198 17.06 -5.09 10.80
CA GLY A 198 16.83 -3.97 11.71
C GLY A 198 18.02 -3.01 11.86
N PRO A 199 17.84 -1.89 12.59
CA PRO A 199 16.80 -1.72 13.60
C PRO A 199 15.50 -1.08 13.10
N GLY A 200 14.38 -1.50 13.67
CA GLY A 200 13.08 -0.86 13.46
C GLY A 200 11.91 -1.83 13.52
N LYS A 201 10.71 -1.28 13.55
CA LYS A 201 9.47 -2.05 13.48
C LYS A 201 9.18 -2.44 12.03
N ILE A 202 8.66 -3.66 11.85
CA ILE A 202 8.11 -4.16 10.60
C ILE A 202 6.63 -4.55 10.78
N TRP A 203 5.85 -4.38 9.72
CA TRP A 203 4.46 -4.81 9.60
C TRP A 203 4.34 -5.87 8.52
N LEU A 204 3.92 -7.06 8.93
CA LEU A 204 3.65 -8.18 8.04
C LEU A 204 2.16 -8.41 7.92
N GLN A 205 1.73 -8.87 6.75
CA GLN A 205 0.36 -9.24 6.45
C GLN A 205 0.27 -10.75 6.24
N THR A 206 -0.78 -11.40 6.74
CA THR A 206 -0.86 -12.87 6.70
C THR A 206 -1.38 -13.42 5.39
N MET A 207 -2.18 -12.64 4.64
CA MET A 207 -2.88 -13.14 3.46
C MET A 207 -2.87 -12.11 2.31
N PRO A 208 -1.68 -11.73 1.79
CA PRO A 208 -1.59 -10.78 0.70
C PRO A 208 -2.43 -11.20 -0.50
N ILE A 209 -3.15 -10.24 -1.10
CA ILE A 209 -4.02 -10.48 -2.26
C ILE A 209 -3.28 -11.15 -3.43
N SER A 210 -1.97 -10.89 -3.57
CA SER A 210 -1.13 -11.54 -4.59
C SER A 210 -1.04 -13.05 -4.40
N SER A 211 -0.96 -13.52 -3.15
CA SER A 211 -0.90 -14.96 -2.85
C SER A 211 -2.26 -15.60 -3.07
N VAL A 212 -3.35 -14.91 -2.68
CA VAL A 212 -4.72 -15.39 -2.97
C VAL A 212 -4.95 -15.50 -4.48
N ALA A 213 -4.56 -14.47 -5.24
CA ALA A 213 -4.65 -14.47 -6.71
C ALA A 213 -3.88 -15.65 -7.32
N ALA A 214 -2.67 -15.96 -6.81
CA ALA A 214 -1.89 -17.10 -7.24
C ALA A 214 -2.58 -18.43 -6.91
N SER A 215 -3.18 -18.56 -5.71
CA SER A 215 -3.87 -19.77 -5.27
C SER A 215 -5.16 -20.06 -6.06
N ILE A 216 -5.89 -19.03 -6.47
CA ILE A 216 -7.14 -19.21 -7.24
C ILE A 216 -6.91 -19.33 -8.75
N ARG A 217 -5.74 -18.91 -9.26
CA ARG A 217 -5.40 -18.92 -10.69
C ARG A 217 -5.71 -20.26 -11.40
N PRO A 218 -5.43 -21.44 -10.83
CA PRO A 218 -5.73 -22.71 -11.50
C PRO A 218 -7.24 -22.96 -11.75
N PHE A 219 -8.11 -22.28 -11.00
CA PHE A 219 -9.57 -22.40 -11.12
C PHE A 219 -10.17 -21.30 -12.02
N ILE A 220 -9.40 -20.29 -12.39
CA ILE A 220 -9.82 -19.26 -13.33
C ILE A 220 -9.55 -19.76 -14.74
N SER A 221 -10.61 -20.05 -15.49
CA SER A 221 -10.49 -20.38 -16.91
C SER A 221 -9.85 -19.20 -17.63
N SER A 222 -8.63 -19.38 -18.13
CA SER A 222 -8.05 -18.46 -19.10
C SER A 222 -8.83 -18.69 -20.40
N GLY A 223 -9.84 -17.85 -20.65
CA GLY A 223 -10.69 -17.94 -21.83
C GLY A 223 -9.87 -17.85 -23.11
N ASN A 224 -9.45 -19.01 -23.61
CA ASN A 224 -9.15 -19.26 -25.01
C ASN A 224 -10.11 -20.38 -25.44
N ALA A 225 -11.32 -19.97 -25.79
CA ALA A 225 -12.18 -20.68 -26.73
C ALA A 225 -12.02 -20.02 -28.09
#